data_AF-A0AAV0ZJ74-F1
#
_entry.id   AF-A0AAV0ZJ74-F1
#
_cell.length_a   1.000
_cell.length_b   1.000
_cell.length_c   1.000
_cell.angle_alpha   90.00
_cell.angle_beta   90.00
_cell.angle_gamma   90.00
#
_symmetry.space_group_name_H-M   'P 1'
#
loop_
_entity.id
_entity.type
_entity.pdbx_description
1 polymer ?
#
loop_
_entity_poly.entity_id
_entity_poly.type
_entity_poly.pdbx_seq_one_letter_code
_entity_poly.pdbx_strand_id
1 'polypeptide(L)'
;MEHGCWERPEDMDTPRNVYKQPSMYSILQTVIEALNSVICPFYCSYSGHNDELLWGASWIYKASGISSYMEFIQSNEYILGAADDGYTFSWDDKQPGTKILLSNELMEKNSEEFQLYKDHAHNFICSLVPGTPGFQAQYTPGGVLYKGSAIAICSM
;
A
#
# COMPACT_ATOMS: atom_id res chain seq x y z
N MET A 1 -17.59 8.46 -19.21
CA MET A 1 -18.95 9.00 -19.11
C MET A 1 -19.01 10.04 -18.00
N GLU A 2 -18.64 9.70 -16.75
CA GLU A 2 -18.65 10.62 -15.61
C GLU A 2 -17.77 11.87 -15.81
N HIS A 3 -16.50 11.72 -16.19
CA HIS A 3 -15.61 12.85 -16.46
C HIS A 3 -15.90 13.59 -17.79
N GLY A 4 -17.01 13.27 -18.46
CA GLY A 4 -17.40 13.90 -19.74
C GLY A 4 -18.23 15.17 -19.59
N CYS A 5 -18.63 15.52 -18.37
CA CYS A 5 -19.49 16.66 -18.06
C CYS A 5 -19.03 17.36 -16.78
N TRP A 6 -19.36 18.65 -16.64
CA TRP A 6 -19.10 19.44 -15.44
C TRP A 6 -20.42 19.98 -14.91
N GLU A 7 -21.00 19.27 -13.96
CA GLU A 7 -22.28 19.58 -13.34
C GLU A 7 -22.26 19.23 -11.85
N ARG A 8 -23.28 19.66 -11.11
CA ARG A 8 -23.40 19.29 -9.70
C ARG A 8 -23.82 17.81 -9.60
N PRO A 9 -23.33 17.06 -8.59
CA PRO A 9 -23.66 15.64 -8.46
C PRO A 9 -25.16 15.33 -8.37
N GLU A 10 -25.96 16.24 -7.80
CA GLU A 10 -27.41 16.07 -7.64
C GLU A 10 -28.18 16.25 -8.95
N ASP A 11 -27.58 16.92 -9.94
CA ASP A 11 -28.17 17.21 -11.25
C ASP A 11 -27.71 16.20 -12.32
N MET A 12 -26.98 15.15 -11.93
CA MET A 12 -26.44 14.16 -12.87
C MET A 12 -27.53 13.24 -13.44
N ASP A 13 -27.75 13.34 -14.75
CA ASP A 13 -28.67 12.47 -15.49
C ASP A 13 -27.96 11.33 -16.23
N THR A 14 -26.62 11.29 -16.19
CA THR A 14 -25.84 10.23 -16.87
C THR A 14 -26.04 8.86 -16.21
N PRO A 15 -26.29 7.78 -16.99
CA PRO A 15 -26.45 6.44 -16.42
C PRO A 15 -25.20 5.98 -15.64
N ARG A 16 -25.39 5.47 -14.42
CA ARG A 16 -24.31 4.97 -13.56
C ARG A 16 -24.39 3.44 -13.43
N ASN A 17 -23.40 2.76 -13.98
CA ASN A 17 -23.30 1.31 -13.92
C ASN A 17 -22.73 0.85 -12.58
N VAL A 18 -23.31 -0.21 -12.01
CA VAL A 18 -22.80 -0.87 -10.82
C VAL A 18 -22.09 -2.15 -11.24
N TYR A 19 -20.83 -2.30 -10.83
CA TYR A 19 -20.02 -3.48 -11.12
C TYR A 19 -19.83 -4.29 -9.83
N LYS A 20 -19.89 -5.62 -9.95
CA LYS A 20 -19.62 -6.55 -8.86
C LYS A 20 -18.88 -7.76 -9.38
N GLN A 21 -18.02 -8.35 -8.54
CA GLN A 21 -17.44 -9.66 -8.83
C GLN A 21 -18.38 -10.77 -8.33
N PRO A 22 -18.78 -11.74 -9.19
CA PRO A 22 -19.80 -12.72 -8.84
C PRO A 22 -19.32 -14.03 -8.20
N SER A 23 -18.02 -14.35 -8.08
CA SER A 23 -17.62 -15.59 -7.37
C SER A 23 -16.27 -15.55 -6.66
N MET A 24 -16.24 -16.34 -5.58
CA MET A 24 -15.23 -16.45 -4.53
C MET A 24 -14.40 -17.73 -4.76
N TYR A 25 -13.25 -17.60 -5.41
CA TYR A 25 -12.10 -18.50 -5.23
C TYR A 25 -10.84 -17.62 -5.36
N SER A 26 -10.07 -17.56 -4.27
CA SER A 26 -9.01 -16.57 -3.92
C SER A 26 -9.48 -15.10 -3.90
N ILE A 27 -9.82 -14.62 -2.70
CA ILE A 27 -10.58 -13.37 -2.46
C ILE A 27 -9.86 -12.09 -2.95
N LEU A 28 -8.52 -12.08 -3.10
CA LEU A 28 -7.80 -10.87 -3.54
C LEU A 28 -7.24 -10.91 -4.96
N GLN A 29 -6.74 -12.06 -5.45
CA GLN A 29 -6.21 -12.15 -6.82
C GLN A 29 -7.23 -11.71 -7.87
N THR A 30 -8.52 -12.01 -7.64
CA THR A 30 -9.56 -11.88 -8.66
C THR A 30 -10.25 -10.53 -8.71
N VAL A 31 -10.44 -9.80 -7.60
CA VAL A 31 -11.20 -8.52 -7.61
C VAL A 31 -10.49 -7.44 -8.41
N ILE A 32 -9.20 -7.32 -8.17
CA ILE A 32 -8.37 -6.33 -8.85
C ILE A 32 -8.22 -6.68 -10.34
N GLU A 33 -8.01 -7.96 -10.68
CA GLU A 33 -7.88 -8.40 -12.07
C GLU A 33 -9.21 -8.37 -12.84
N ALA A 34 -10.32 -8.78 -12.22
CA ALA A 34 -11.62 -8.91 -12.88
C ALA A 34 -12.26 -7.55 -13.19
N LEU A 35 -12.02 -6.54 -12.36
CA LEU A 35 -12.54 -5.19 -12.56
C LEU A 35 -11.54 -4.24 -13.21
N ASN A 36 -10.33 -4.73 -13.53
CA ASN A 36 -9.25 -3.93 -14.07
C ASN A 36 -9.67 -3.12 -15.31
N SER A 37 -10.42 -3.73 -16.23
CA SER A 37 -10.88 -3.09 -17.47
C SER A 37 -11.87 -1.93 -17.25
N VAL A 38 -12.51 -1.86 -16.08
CA VAL A 38 -13.46 -0.81 -15.71
C VAL A 38 -12.76 0.27 -14.87
N ILE A 39 -11.81 -0.13 -14.03
CA ILE A 39 -11.13 0.74 -13.08
C ILE A 39 -9.95 1.48 -13.73
N CYS A 40 -9.21 0.83 -14.62
CA CYS A 40 -8.18 1.49 -15.41
C CYS A 40 -8.78 2.41 -16.47
N PRO A 41 -8.17 3.59 -16.71
CA PRO A 41 -6.85 4.02 -16.26
C PRO A 41 -6.83 4.85 -14.95
N PHE A 42 -7.89 4.83 -14.14
CA PHE A 42 -8.00 5.72 -12.99
C PHE A 42 -7.34 5.18 -11.72
N TYR A 43 -7.67 3.94 -11.33
CA TYR A 43 -7.14 3.27 -10.13
C TYR A 43 -6.61 1.87 -10.44
N CYS A 44 -5.75 1.78 -11.46
CA CYS A 44 -5.09 0.52 -11.82
C CYS A 44 -4.25 -0.04 -10.68
N SER A 45 -4.37 -1.33 -10.36
CA SER A 45 -3.38 -1.92 -9.46
C SER A 45 -2.01 -2.02 -10.15
N TYR A 46 -0.99 -1.43 -9.55
CA TYR A 46 0.40 -1.51 -10.03
C TYR A 46 1.28 -2.32 -9.07
N SER A 47 1.08 -2.22 -7.75
CA SER A 47 1.81 -3.02 -6.75
C SER A 47 1.35 -4.48 -6.68
N GLY A 48 0.13 -4.77 -7.18
CA GLY A 48 -0.50 -6.08 -7.05
C GLY A 48 -1.52 -6.09 -5.90
N HIS A 49 -1.67 -7.23 -5.24
CA HIS A 49 -2.61 -7.40 -4.12
C HIS A 49 -1.95 -7.93 -2.83
N ASN A 50 -0.64 -8.19 -2.89
CA ASN A 50 0.11 -8.83 -1.81
C ASN A 50 0.25 -7.89 -0.61
N ASP A 51 0.44 -6.60 -0.88
CA ASP A 51 0.53 -5.59 0.16
C ASP A 51 -0.81 -5.36 0.86
N GLU A 52 -1.93 -5.45 0.14
CA GLU A 52 -3.28 -5.42 0.74
C GLU A 52 -3.56 -6.65 1.61
N LEU A 53 -3.10 -7.85 1.20
CA LEU A 53 -3.25 -9.05 2.01
C LEU A 53 -2.58 -8.88 3.38
N LEU A 54 -1.33 -8.42 3.37
CA LEU A 54 -0.58 -8.16 4.60
C LEU A 54 -1.18 -7.01 5.41
N TRP A 55 -1.61 -5.93 4.77
CA TRP A 55 -2.26 -4.80 5.43
C TRP A 55 -3.55 -5.23 6.14
N GLY A 56 -4.39 -5.99 5.45
CA GLY A 56 -5.64 -6.52 5.99
C GLY A 56 -5.40 -7.47 7.16
N ALA A 57 -4.48 -8.43 7.01
CA ALA A 57 -4.12 -9.35 8.09
C ALA A 57 -3.57 -8.61 9.32
N SER A 58 -2.75 -7.57 9.11
CA SER A 58 -2.17 -6.76 10.18
C SER A 58 -3.23 -6.00 10.99
N TRP A 59 -4.22 -5.41 10.32
CA TRP A 59 -5.33 -4.75 11.01
C TRP A 59 -6.22 -5.74 11.75
N ILE A 60 -6.52 -6.90 11.16
CA ILE A 60 -7.32 -7.92 11.84
C ILE A 60 -6.57 -8.43 13.07
N TYR A 61 -5.26 -8.69 12.97
CA TYR A 61 -4.44 -9.03 14.12
C TYR A 61 -4.46 -7.96 15.20
N LYS A 62 -4.26 -6.68 14.84
CA LYS A 62 -4.29 -5.56 15.79
C LYS A 62 -5.64 -5.45 16.51
N ALA A 63 -6.75 -5.63 15.79
CA ALA A 63 -8.09 -5.51 16.35
C ALA A 63 -8.53 -6.73 17.19
N SER A 64 -8.12 -7.93 16.78
CA SER A 64 -8.63 -9.18 17.36
C SER A 64 -7.67 -9.88 18.33
N GLY A 65 -6.36 -9.67 18.17
CA GLY A 65 -5.31 -10.39 18.88
C GLY A 65 -5.15 -11.87 18.50
N ILE A 66 -5.85 -12.36 17.47
CA ILE A 66 -5.83 -13.77 17.07
C ILE A 66 -4.48 -14.14 16.43
N SER A 67 -3.77 -15.10 17.01
CA SER A 67 -2.40 -15.47 16.60
C SER A 67 -2.30 -16.01 15.16
N SER A 68 -3.34 -16.63 14.61
CA SER A 68 -3.30 -17.16 13.24
C SER A 68 -3.07 -16.08 12.18
N TYR A 69 -3.49 -14.83 12.42
CA TYR A 69 -3.16 -13.71 11.54
C TYR A 69 -1.71 -13.28 11.68
N MET A 70 -1.13 -13.37 12.88
CA MET A 70 0.31 -13.17 13.08
C MET A 70 1.11 -14.23 12.33
N GLU A 71 0.76 -15.49 12.50
CA GLU A 71 1.42 -16.62 11.81
C GLU A 71 1.33 -16.43 10.30
N PHE A 72 0.20 -15.95 9.78
CA PHE A 72 0.05 -15.59 8.37
C PHE A 72 1.02 -14.48 7.96
N ILE A 73 1.11 -13.38 8.72
CA ILE A 73 2.01 -12.26 8.43
C ILE A 73 3.47 -12.76 8.39
N GLN A 74 3.92 -13.50 9.41
CA GLN A 74 5.28 -14.00 9.51
C GLN A 74 5.64 -15.01 8.41
N SER A 75 4.74 -15.96 8.13
CA SER A 75 4.98 -16.99 7.11
C SER A 75 5.01 -16.45 5.69
N ASN A 76 4.43 -15.28 5.46
CA ASN A 76 4.31 -14.68 4.14
C ASN A 76 5.13 -13.39 3.96
N GLU A 77 5.91 -12.99 4.97
CA GLU A 77 6.71 -11.76 4.97
C GLU A 77 7.62 -11.65 3.74
N TYR A 78 8.39 -12.70 3.42
CA TYR A 78 9.30 -12.71 2.28
C TYR A 78 8.57 -12.86 0.92
N ILE A 79 7.43 -13.54 0.91
CA ILE A 79 6.71 -13.92 -0.32
C ILE A 79 5.79 -12.79 -0.80
N LEU A 80 5.22 -12.01 0.12
CA LEU A 80 4.27 -10.93 -0.16
C LEU A 80 4.92 -9.55 -0.22
N GLY A 81 6.26 -9.47 -0.36
CA GLY A 81 6.99 -8.21 -0.57
C GLY A 81 7.33 -7.44 0.70
N ALA A 82 7.04 -7.94 1.90
CA ALA A 82 7.40 -7.22 3.13
C ALA A 82 8.92 -7.09 3.35
N ALA A 83 9.74 -7.89 2.67
CA ALA A 83 11.20 -7.78 2.68
C ALA A 83 11.74 -6.63 1.81
N ASP A 84 10.96 -6.10 0.86
CA ASP A 84 11.41 -5.03 -0.03
C ASP A 84 11.06 -3.65 0.54
N ASP A 85 11.99 -2.70 0.47
CA ASP A 85 11.74 -1.34 0.91
C ASP A 85 10.76 -0.64 -0.05
N GLY A 86 9.51 -0.46 0.41
CA GLY A 86 8.52 0.39 -0.24
C GLY A 86 8.78 1.84 0.12
N TYR A 87 8.91 2.71 -0.88
CA TYR A 87 9.22 4.13 -0.68
C TYR A 87 8.02 5.05 -0.88
N THR A 88 6.80 4.50 -1.01
CA THR A 88 5.58 5.31 -1.12
C THR A 88 4.40 4.57 -0.51
N PHE A 89 3.76 5.19 0.47
CA PHE A 89 2.46 4.75 0.94
C PHE A 89 1.37 5.42 0.09
N SER A 90 0.46 4.63 -0.48
CA SER A 90 -0.59 5.15 -1.35
C SER A 90 -1.83 4.24 -1.39
N TRP A 91 -2.82 4.64 -2.20
CA TRP A 91 -4.00 3.83 -2.45
C TRP A 91 -3.67 2.50 -3.15
N ASP A 92 -2.54 2.43 -3.86
CA ASP A 92 -2.06 1.23 -4.55
C ASP A 92 -1.13 0.43 -3.61
N ASP A 93 -0.11 1.07 -3.03
CA ASP A 93 0.90 0.37 -2.21
C ASP A 93 0.74 0.62 -0.69
N LYS A 94 0.51 -0.45 0.10
CA LYS A 94 0.38 -0.43 1.57
C LYS A 94 1.64 -0.86 2.32
N GLN A 95 2.69 -1.34 1.66
CA GLN A 95 3.85 -1.96 2.32
C GLN A 95 4.45 -1.08 3.42
N PRO A 96 4.71 0.24 3.21
CA PRO A 96 5.30 1.07 4.26
C PRO A 96 4.36 1.25 5.45
N GLY A 97 3.04 1.33 5.20
CA GLY A 97 2.03 1.44 6.25
C GLY A 97 1.98 0.18 7.11
N THR A 98 2.00 -1.00 6.48
CA THR A 98 2.04 -2.29 7.18
C THR A 98 3.26 -2.39 8.09
N LYS A 99 4.44 -2.02 7.59
CA LYS A 99 5.68 -2.03 8.36
C LYS A 99 5.61 -1.12 9.59
N ILE A 100 5.13 0.12 9.42
CA ILE A 100 4.94 1.05 10.53
C ILE A 100 3.94 0.49 11.56
N LEU A 101 2.81 -0.05 11.10
CA LEU A 101 1.77 -0.60 11.98
C LEU A 101 2.31 -1.72 12.87
N LEU A 102 3.00 -2.70 12.28
CA LEU A 102 3.58 -3.84 13.00
C LEU A 102 4.78 -3.42 13.86
N SER A 103 5.57 -2.44 13.42
CA SER A 103 6.64 -1.86 14.23
C SER A 103 6.15 -1.17 15.51
N ASN A 104 4.92 -0.64 15.52
CA ASN A 104 4.33 -0.08 16.75
C ASN A 104 3.89 -1.19 17.72
N GLU A 105 3.33 -2.29 17.20
CA GLU A 105 2.94 -3.45 18.03
C GLU A 105 4.15 -4.08 18.74
N LEU A 106 5.33 -4.07 18.11
CA LEU A 106 6.60 -4.41 18.75
C LEU A 106 6.84 -3.63 20.03
N MET A 107 6.65 -2.30 19.98
CA MET A 107 6.98 -1.39 21.07
C MET A 107 6.04 -1.60 22.26
N GLU A 108 4.81 -2.04 21.99
CA GLU A 108 3.82 -2.34 23.03
C GLU A 108 4.02 -3.72 23.66
N LYS A 109 4.51 -4.71 22.89
CA LYS A 109 4.60 -6.12 23.33
C LYS A 109 6.02 -6.60 23.66
N ASN A 110 7.05 -5.82 23.33
CA ASN A 110 8.47 -6.13 23.55
C ASN A 110 8.89 -7.51 23.00
N SER A 111 8.38 -7.88 21.82
CA SER A 111 8.67 -9.18 21.16
C SER A 111 9.69 -9.01 20.04
N GLU A 112 10.82 -9.74 20.07
CA GLU A 112 11.83 -9.67 18.98
C GLU A 112 11.29 -10.04 17.59
N GLU A 113 10.10 -10.64 17.51
CA GLU A 113 9.42 -11.07 16.29
C GLU A 113 9.16 -9.96 15.26
N PHE A 114 9.23 -8.69 15.66
CA PHE A 114 8.93 -7.55 14.78
C PHE A 114 10.13 -6.63 14.48
N GLN A 115 11.35 -7.02 14.84
CA GLN A 115 12.52 -6.17 14.61
C GLN A 115 12.70 -5.84 13.12
N LEU A 116 12.44 -6.79 12.22
CA LEU A 116 12.48 -6.55 10.77
C LEU A 116 11.49 -5.45 10.33
N TYR A 117 10.24 -5.49 10.82
CA TYR A 117 9.26 -4.44 10.50
C TYR A 117 9.68 -3.07 11.03
N LYS A 118 10.31 -3.02 12.21
CA LYS A 118 10.89 -1.79 12.74
C LYS A 118 12.04 -1.28 11.89
N ASP A 119 12.94 -2.14 11.45
CA ASP A 119 14.08 -1.76 10.60
C ASP A 119 13.60 -1.24 9.25
N HIS A 120 12.65 -1.92 8.60
CA HIS A 120 12.08 -1.43 7.35
C HIS A 120 11.23 -0.15 7.52
N ALA A 121 10.49 -0.02 8.62
CA ALA A 121 9.80 1.24 8.94
C ALA A 121 10.80 2.38 9.16
N HIS A 122 11.92 2.11 9.84
CA HIS A 122 13.00 3.06 10.03
C HIS A 122 13.62 3.49 8.70
N ASN A 123 13.96 2.54 7.82
CA ASN A 123 14.50 2.81 6.50
C ASN A 123 13.56 3.68 5.66
N PHE A 124 12.26 3.35 5.68
CA PHE A 124 11.26 4.16 5.00
C PHE A 124 11.25 5.60 5.51
N ILE A 125 11.19 5.83 6.83
CA ILE A 125 11.20 7.19 7.40
C ILE A 125 12.51 7.91 7.08
N CYS A 126 13.66 7.25 7.23
CA CYS A 126 14.97 7.82 6.89
C CYS A 126 15.12 8.13 5.39
N SER A 127 14.38 7.44 4.50
CA SER A 127 14.34 7.82 3.09
C SER A 127 13.65 9.17 2.85
N LEU A 128 12.77 9.58 3.76
CA LEU A 128 11.95 10.79 3.64
C LEU A 128 12.57 12.01 4.34
N VAL A 129 13.44 11.82 5.34
CA VAL A 129 13.94 12.91 6.18
C VAL A 129 15.28 13.47 5.64
N PRO A 130 15.38 14.77 5.31
CA PRO A 130 16.64 15.34 4.85
C PRO A 130 17.77 15.17 5.87
N GLY A 131 18.93 14.72 5.40
CA GLY A 131 20.15 14.60 6.22
C GLY A 131 20.32 13.28 6.98
N THR A 132 19.38 12.34 6.88
CA THR A 132 19.56 10.98 7.40
C THR A 132 20.32 10.07 6.42
N PRO A 133 21.00 9.02 6.92
CA PRO A 133 21.52 7.96 6.05
C PRO A 133 20.38 7.33 5.24
N GLY A 134 20.57 7.17 3.93
CA GLY A 134 19.56 6.59 3.05
C GLY A 134 18.47 7.56 2.56
N PHE A 135 18.62 8.87 2.79
CA PHE A 135 17.71 9.89 2.27
C PHE A 135 17.61 9.84 0.73
N GLN A 136 16.37 9.72 0.21
CA GLN A 136 16.07 9.61 -1.23
C GLN A 136 14.96 10.55 -1.70
N ALA A 137 14.13 11.06 -0.80
CA ALA A 137 13.00 11.92 -1.15
C ALA A 137 13.45 13.27 -1.73
N GLN A 138 12.63 13.83 -2.63
CA GLN A 138 12.84 15.16 -3.17
C GLN A 138 11.96 16.17 -2.45
N TYR A 139 12.48 17.39 -2.33
CA TYR A 139 11.78 18.51 -1.72
C TYR A 139 11.82 19.71 -2.64
N THR A 140 10.70 20.42 -2.73
CA THR A 140 10.66 21.73 -3.39
C THR A 140 11.49 22.75 -2.59
N PRO A 141 11.89 23.89 -3.19
CA PRO A 141 12.55 24.97 -2.46
C PRO A 141 11.77 25.50 -1.25
N GLY A 142 10.44 25.32 -1.25
CA GLY A 142 9.55 25.69 -0.14
C GLY A 142 9.41 24.62 0.95
N GLY A 143 10.15 23.51 0.87
CA GLY A 143 10.15 22.46 1.90
C GLY A 143 8.99 21.45 1.80
N VAL A 144 8.22 21.45 0.71
CA VAL A 144 7.20 20.43 0.45
C VAL A 144 7.87 19.18 -0.13
N LEU A 145 7.62 18.02 0.48
CA LEU A 145 8.00 16.72 -0.08
C LEU A 145 7.29 16.50 -1.42
N TYR A 146 8.05 16.13 -2.44
CA TYR A 146 7.55 15.88 -3.78
C TYR A 146 8.12 14.56 -4.30
N LYS A 147 7.24 13.71 -4.82
CA LYS A 147 7.63 12.51 -5.55
C LYS A 147 7.73 12.87 -7.03
N GLY A 148 8.94 13.04 -7.53
CA GLY A 148 9.18 13.16 -8.96
C GLY A 148 8.78 11.90 -9.71
N SER A 149 8.08 12.05 -10.84
CA SER A 149 7.93 10.99 -11.82
C SER A 149 9.27 10.78 -12.53
N ALA A 150 10.19 10.03 -11.93
CA ALA A 150 11.41 9.61 -12.58
C ALA A 150 11.36 8.10 -12.83
N ILE A 151 10.92 7.72 -14.04
CA ILE A 151 11.66 6.66 -14.73
C ILE A 151 13.01 7.29 -15.04
N ALA A 152 13.97 7.13 -14.14
CA ALA A 152 15.37 7.31 -14.50
C ALA A 152 15.74 6.09 -15.36
N ILE A 153 15.46 6.15 -16.66
CA ILE A 153 16.18 5.32 -17.61
C ILE A 153 17.61 5.88 -17.58
N CYS A 154 18.48 5.28 -16.77
CA CYS A 154 19.89 5.31 -17.10
C CYS A 154 20.04 4.49 -18.40
N SER A 155 19.92 5.17 -19.54
CA SER A 155 20.54 4.67 -20.76
C SER A 155 22.05 4.71 -20.55
N MET A 156 22.67 3.54 -20.69
CA MET A 156 24.12 3.33 -20.72
C MET A 156 24.82 4.25 -21.73
#